data_AF-A0A126NKL9-F1
#
_entry.id   AF-A0A126NKL9-F1
#
_cell.length_a   1.000
_cell.length_b   1.000
_cell.length_c   1.000
_cell.angle_alpha   90.00
_cell.angle_beta   90.00
_cell.angle_gamma   90.00
#
_symmetry.space_group_name_H-M   'P 1'
#
loop_
_entity.id
_entity.type
_entity.pdbx_description
1 polymer ?
#
loop_
_entity_poly.entity_id
_entity_poly.type
_entity_poly.pdbx_seq_one_letter_code
_entity_poly.pdbx_strand_id
1 'polypeptide(L)'
;MFSVLAIVLPIFALVFAGWLARRTGALGPHSTSELNRFVVYLALPALLFDVVANAHWRELWHPGFVLSFGGGTAAVFVATVLLRRCSGHALADASIDGLNASYANTGFIGFPLAAAVLGSRRRVFRL
;
A
#
# COMPACT_ATOMS: atom_id res chain seq x y z
N MET A 1 -5.39 13.06 -16.75
CA MET A 1 -5.62 13.75 -15.46
C MET A 1 -6.82 13.14 -14.71
N PHE A 2 -7.99 12.96 -15.35
CA PHE A 2 -9.15 12.29 -14.72
C PHE A 2 -8.96 10.80 -14.36
N SER A 3 -8.04 10.08 -15.00
CA SER A 3 -7.84 8.64 -14.78
C SER A 3 -7.42 8.29 -13.35
N VAL A 4 -6.67 9.17 -12.67
CA VAL A 4 -6.26 8.94 -11.27
C VAL A 4 -7.47 9.03 -10.35
N LEU A 5 -8.32 10.04 -10.53
CA LEU A 5 -9.58 10.16 -9.81
C LEU A 5 -10.45 8.92 -10.04
N ALA A 6 -10.57 8.44 -11.28
CA ALA A 6 -11.39 7.27 -11.58
C ALA A 6 -10.93 5.97 -10.89
N ILE A 7 -9.62 5.80 -10.67
CA ILE A 7 -9.06 4.63 -9.95
C ILE A 7 -9.28 4.74 -8.44
N VAL A 8 -9.15 5.96 -7.91
CA VAL A 8 -9.12 6.21 -6.47
C VAL A 8 -10.54 6.39 -5.88
N LEU A 9 -11.47 6.96 -6.65
CA LEU A 9 -12.84 7.28 -6.23
C LEU A 9 -13.63 6.07 -5.69
N PRO A 10 -13.60 4.87 -6.30
CA PRO A 10 -14.35 3.71 -5.79
C PRO A 10 -13.95 3.32 -4.36
N ILE A 11 -12.66 3.44 -4.03
CA ILE A 11 -12.13 3.10 -2.71
C ILE A 11 -12.65 4.09 -1.68
N PHE A 12 -12.56 5.38 -1.97
CA PHE A 12 -13.09 6.42 -1.09
C PHE A 12 -14.62 6.34 -0.97
N ALA A 13 -15.33 6.01 -2.05
CA ALA A 13 -16.77 5.79 -2.02
C ALA A 13 -17.14 4.61 -1.11
N LEU A 14 -16.38 3.50 -1.16
CA LEU A 14 -16.59 2.35 -0.29
C LEU A 14 -16.30 2.69 1.18
N VAL A 15 -15.22 3.42 1.46
CA VAL A 15 -14.90 3.92 2.81
C VAL A 15 -16.03 4.82 3.33
N PHE A 16 -16.55 5.72 2.50
CA PHE A 16 -17.66 6.59 2.83
C PHE A 16 -18.95 5.79 3.10
N ALA A 17 -19.24 4.77 2.29
CA ALA A 17 -20.38 3.89 2.51
C ALA A 17 -20.28 3.14 3.84
N GLY A 18 -19.09 2.63 4.19
CA GLY A 18 -18.83 1.99 5.48
C GLY A 18 -19.02 2.94 6.67
N TRP A 19 -18.55 4.19 6.53
CA TRP A 19 -18.79 5.24 7.53
C TRP A 19 -20.28 5.54 7.69
N LEU A 20 -21.01 5.67 6.58
CA LEU A 20 -22.44 5.94 6.57
C LEU A 20 -23.22 4.80 7.25
N ALA A 21 -22.89 3.54 6.94
CA ALA A 21 -23.50 2.36 7.57
C ALA A 21 -23.30 2.31 9.09
N ARG A 22 -22.14 2.77 9.58
CA ARG A 22 -21.91 2.90 11.03
C ARG A 22 -22.67 4.08 11.63
N ARG A 23 -22.75 5.21 10.91
CA ARG A 23 -23.47 6.42 11.38
C ARG A 23 -24.98 6.21 11.45
N THR A 24 -25.57 5.44 10.55
CA THR A 24 -27.01 5.13 10.53
C THR A 24 -27.41 4.04 11.51
N GLY A 25 -26.46 3.42 12.23
CA GLY A 25 -26.74 2.32 13.17
C GLY A 25 -27.11 0.99 12.50
N ALA A 26 -26.92 0.88 11.17
CA ALA A 26 -27.15 -0.37 10.44
C ALA A 26 -26.18 -1.49 10.87
N LEU A 27 -25.03 -1.10 11.41
CA LEU A 27 -24.02 -1.99 11.99
C LEU A 27 -24.13 -1.94 13.52
N GLY A 28 -24.29 -3.11 14.15
CA GLY A 28 -24.35 -3.24 15.61
C GLY A 28 -23.05 -2.79 16.29
N PRO A 29 -23.05 -2.62 17.63
CA PRO A 29 -21.91 -2.07 18.38
C PRO A 29 -20.60 -2.86 18.17
N HIS A 30 -20.71 -4.18 18.03
CA HIS A 30 -19.56 -5.08 17.80
C HIS A 30 -19.22 -5.32 16.32
N SER A 31 -20.07 -4.92 15.38
CA SER A 31 -19.93 -5.29 13.97
C SER A 31 -18.60 -4.83 13.35
N THR A 32 -18.07 -3.67 13.75
CA THR A 32 -16.76 -3.20 13.26
C THR A 32 -15.60 -4.02 13.81
N SER A 33 -15.69 -4.48 15.05
CA SER A 33 -14.65 -5.35 15.65
C SER A 33 -14.63 -6.71 14.97
N GLU A 34 -15.81 -7.31 14.75
CA GLU A 34 -15.94 -8.60 14.09
C GLU A 34 -15.55 -8.52 12.60
N LEU A 35 -15.90 -7.43 11.91
CA LEU A 35 -15.43 -7.19 10.55
C LEU A 35 -13.91 -7.03 10.48
N ASN A 36 -13.30 -6.31 11.42
CA ASN A 36 -11.85 -6.17 11.46
C ASN A 36 -11.15 -7.52 11.72
N ARG A 37 -11.70 -8.34 12.63
CA ARG A 37 -11.21 -9.71 12.86
C ARG A 37 -11.31 -10.55 11.57
N PHE A 38 -12.46 -10.51 10.90
CA PHE A 38 -12.62 -11.19 9.62
C PHE A 38 -11.58 -10.74 8.59
N VAL A 39 -11.34 -9.44 8.45
CA VAL A 39 -10.36 -8.91 7.50
C VAL A 39 -8.96 -9.39 7.83
N VAL A 40 -8.54 -9.26 9.09
CA VAL A 40 -7.18 -9.59 9.53
C VAL A 40 -6.91 -11.10 9.49
N TYR A 41 -7.86 -11.92 9.94
CA TYR A 41 -7.65 -13.37 10.10
C TYR A 41 -8.06 -14.20 8.88
N LEU A 42 -8.95 -13.71 8.02
CA LEU A 42 -9.45 -14.46 6.87
C LEU A 42 -9.18 -13.77 5.55
N ALA A 43 -9.63 -12.52 5.38
CA ALA A 43 -9.56 -11.86 4.08
C ALA A 43 -8.12 -11.56 3.64
N LEU A 44 -7.26 -11.06 4.54
CA LEU A 44 -5.86 -10.77 4.23
C LEU A 44 -5.06 -12.05 3.91
N PRO A 45 -5.14 -13.14 4.70
CA PRO A 45 -4.49 -14.39 4.34
C PRO A 45 -5.02 -14.99 3.03
N ALA A 46 -6.32 -14.95 2.79
CA ALA A 46 -6.92 -15.44 1.55
C ALA A 46 -6.44 -14.63 0.34
N LEU A 47 -6.38 -13.30 0.46
CA LEU A 47 -5.84 -12.42 -0.57
C LEU A 47 -4.36 -12.71 -0.83
N LEU A 48 -3.56 -12.87 0.23
CA LEU A 48 -2.14 -13.20 0.08
C LEU A 48 -1.95 -14.54 -0.62
N PHE A 49 -2.75 -15.55 -0.26
CA PHE A 49 -2.74 -16.85 -0.92
C PHE A 49 -3.12 -16.74 -2.38
N ASP A 50 -4.20 -16.03 -2.71
CA ASP A 50 -4.64 -15.81 -4.09
C ASP A 50 -3.57 -15.11 -4.93
N VAL A 51 -2.96 -14.04 -4.40
CA VAL A 51 -1.87 -13.33 -5.05
C VAL A 51 -0.69 -14.25 -5.31
N VAL A 52 -0.26 -15.04 -4.32
CA VAL A 52 0.88 -15.96 -4.46
C VAL A 52 0.57 -17.12 -5.41
N ALA A 53 -0.63 -17.70 -5.33
CA ALA A 53 -1.06 -18.83 -6.15
C ALA A 53 -1.18 -18.47 -7.64
N ASN A 54 -1.57 -17.23 -7.95
CA ASN A 54 -1.67 -16.72 -9.32
C ASN A 54 -0.40 -16.02 -9.82
N ALA A 55 0.65 -15.91 -8.98
CA ALA A 55 1.88 -15.24 -9.37
C ALA A 55 2.75 -16.13 -10.28
N HIS A 56 2.94 -15.71 -11.53
CA HIS A 56 3.80 -16.40 -12.47
C HIS A 56 5.24 -15.90 -12.32
N TRP A 57 6.20 -16.81 -12.16
CA TRP A 57 7.62 -16.45 -11.96
C TRP A 57 8.17 -15.52 -13.05
N ARG A 58 7.74 -15.70 -14.29
CA ARG A 58 8.12 -14.86 -15.44
C ARG A 58 7.65 -13.41 -15.34
N GLU A 59 6.56 -13.15 -14.62
CA GLU A 59 6.00 -11.80 -14.39
C GLU A 59 6.62 -11.13 -13.16
N LEU A 60 7.16 -11.93 -12.22
CA LEU A 60 7.82 -11.43 -11.01
C LEU A 60 9.30 -11.11 -11.24
N TRP A 61 9.96 -11.84 -12.15
CA TRP A 61 11.40 -11.80 -12.32
C TRP A 61 11.88 -10.59 -13.15
N HIS A 62 11.71 -9.39 -12.59
CA HIS A 62 12.24 -8.14 -13.13
C HIS A 62 13.32 -7.57 -12.18
N PRO A 63 14.57 -8.08 -12.24
CA PRO A 63 15.60 -7.75 -11.25
C PRO A 63 15.91 -6.24 -11.18
N GLY A 64 15.84 -5.53 -12.31
CA GLY A 64 16.02 -4.08 -12.33
C GLY A 64 14.92 -3.31 -11.59
N PHE A 65 13.66 -3.76 -11.72
CA PHE A 65 12.54 -3.20 -10.96
C PHE A 65 12.68 -3.53 -9.47
N VAL A 66 12.98 -4.80 -9.14
CA VAL A 66 13.16 -5.25 -7.75
C VAL A 66 14.27 -4.48 -7.04
N LEU A 67 15.42 -4.27 -7.70
CA LEU A 67 16.53 -3.51 -7.11
C LEU A 67 16.20 -2.02 -6.97
N SER A 68 15.59 -1.41 -7.99
CA SER A 68 15.27 0.02 -7.95
C SER A 68 14.18 0.33 -6.92
N PHE A 69 13.10 -0.46 -6.93
CA PHE A 69 11.96 -0.31 -6.03
C PHE A 69 12.30 -0.74 -4.60
N GLY A 70 12.95 -1.90 -4.44
CA GLY A 70 13.41 -2.41 -3.15
C GLY A 70 14.47 -1.51 -2.54
N GLY A 71 15.43 -1.03 -3.34
CA GLY A 71 16.44 -0.07 -2.91
C GLY A 71 15.84 1.27 -2.49
N GLY A 72 14.90 1.82 -3.26
CA GLY A 72 14.19 3.05 -2.89
C GLY A 72 13.39 2.91 -1.60
N THR A 73 12.62 1.82 -1.48
CA THR A 73 11.84 1.51 -0.27
C THR A 73 12.74 1.34 0.95
N ALA A 74 13.85 0.59 0.82
CA ALA A 74 14.83 0.39 1.88
C ALA A 74 15.53 1.70 2.27
N ALA A 75 15.88 2.55 1.31
CA ALA A 75 16.51 3.84 1.57
C ALA A 75 15.58 4.76 2.38
N VAL A 76 14.30 4.85 2.01
CA VAL A 76 13.30 5.64 2.76
C VAL A 76 13.08 5.07 4.16
N PHE A 77 12.99 3.74 4.29
CA PHE A 77 12.86 3.07 5.59
C PHE A 77 14.04 3.41 6.50
N VAL A 78 15.27 3.16 6.03
CA VAL A 78 16.50 3.39 6.82
C VAL A 78 16.67 4.87 7.14
N ALA A 79 16.45 5.76 6.17
CA ALA A 79 16.54 7.20 6.40
C ALA A 79 15.57 7.66 7.51
N THR A 80 14.32 7.20 7.46
CA THR A 80 13.30 7.55 8.46
C THR A 80 13.65 7.01 9.84
N VAL A 81 14.08 5.75 9.92
CA VAL A 81 14.52 5.14 11.20
C VAL A 81 15.71 5.89 11.78
N LEU A 82 16.72 6.21 10.97
CA LEU A 82 17.91 6.95 11.42
C LEU A 82 17.52 8.34 11.92
N LEU A 83 16.70 9.09 11.18
CA LEU A 83 16.24 10.42 11.59
C LEU A 83 15.47 10.37 12.92
N ARG A 84 14.56 9.40 13.09
CA ARG A 84 13.79 9.24 14.33
C ARG A 84 14.67 8.81 15.50
N ARG A 85 15.68 7.96 15.25
CA ARG A 85 16.65 7.56 16.28
C ARG A 85 17.60 8.68 16.68
N CYS A 86 18.07 9.49 15.74
CA CYS A 86 18.83 10.71 16.03
C CYS A 86 17.98 11.72 16.81
N SER A 87 16.67 11.70 16.63
CA SER A 87 15.70 12.52 17.40
C SER A 87 15.30 11.91 18.75
N GLY A 88 16.01 10.86 19.22
CA GLY A 88 15.83 10.29 20.56
C GLY A 88 14.68 9.28 20.73
N HIS A 89 14.00 8.87 19.65
CA HIS A 89 12.87 7.94 19.76
C HIS A 89 13.36 6.49 19.96
N ALA A 90 12.51 5.66 20.57
CA ALA A 90 12.76 4.23 20.72
C ALA A 90 12.83 3.55 19.34
N LEU A 91 13.59 2.46 19.23
CA LEU A 91 13.75 1.75 17.96
C LEU A 91 12.42 1.19 17.45
N ALA A 92 11.53 0.76 18.34
CA ALA A 92 10.21 0.25 17.99
C ALA A 92 9.37 1.31 17.26
N ASP A 93 9.22 2.50 17.85
CA ASP A 93 8.47 3.61 17.26
C ASP A 93 9.10 4.06 15.95
N ALA A 94 10.43 4.23 15.93
CA ALA A 94 11.16 4.61 14.74
C ALA A 94 10.98 3.60 13.59
N SER A 95 10.89 2.30 13.90
CA SER A 95 10.66 1.24 12.90
C SER A 95 9.23 1.25 12.37
N ILE A 96 8.24 1.54 13.21
CA ILE A 96 6.84 1.71 12.78
C ILE A 96 6.72 2.93 11.85
N ASP A 97 7.35 4.05 12.20
CA ASP A 97 7.36 5.23 11.35
C ASP A 97 8.09 4.99 10.04
N GLY A 98 9.23 4.29 10.08
CA GLY A 98 9.96 3.86 8.89
C GLY A 98 9.12 2.98 7.98
N LEU A 99 8.37 2.03 8.55
CA LEU A 99 7.44 1.18 7.82
C LEU A 99 6.32 2.00 7.17
N ASN A 100 5.71 2.93 7.92
CA ASN A 100 4.67 3.81 7.39
C ASN A 100 5.19 4.74 6.28
N ALA A 101 6.43 5.22 6.39
CA ALA A 101 7.05 6.10 5.40
C ALA A 101 7.44 5.34 4.11
N SER A 102 7.93 4.10 4.25
CA SER A 102 8.35 3.29 3.10
C SER A 102 7.18 2.57 2.43
N TYR A 103 6.10 2.28 3.16
CA TYR A 103 4.87 1.68 2.65
C TYR A 103 3.93 2.73 2.04
N ALA A 104 4.41 3.42 1.01
CA ALA A 104 3.61 4.38 0.26
C ALA A 104 2.50 3.67 -0.52
N ASN A 105 1.40 4.40 -0.79
CA ASN A 105 0.29 3.92 -1.60
C ASN A 105 0.69 3.82 -3.09
N THR A 106 1.55 2.86 -3.38
CA THR A 106 2.23 2.72 -4.67
C THR A 106 1.24 2.29 -5.75
N GLY A 107 0.28 1.44 -5.39
CA GLY A 107 -0.79 0.98 -6.28
C GLY A 107 -1.68 2.10 -6.81
N PHE A 108 -2.18 2.99 -5.94
CA PHE A 108 -3.15 4.01 -6.36
C PHE A 108 -2.52 5.38 -6.66
N ILE A 109 -1.39 5.72 -6.05
CA ILE A 109 -0.72 7.03 -6.26
C ILE A 109 0.65 6.86 -6.92
N GLY A 110 1.47 5.90 -6.48
CA GLY A 110 2.85 5.75 -6.95
C GLY A 110 2.97 5.47 -8.45
N PHE A 111 2.30 4.43 -8.97
CA PHE A 111 2.36 4.10 -10.39
C PHE A 111 1.76 5.19 -11.29
N PRO A 112 0.58 5.77 -11.00
CA PRO A 112 0.07 6.88 -11.78
C PRO A 112 0.97 8.11 -11.76
N LEU A 113 1.58 8.45 -10.62
CA LEU A 113 2.53 9.55 -10.50
C LEU A 113 3.81 9.28 -11.30
N ALA A 114 4.38 8.08 -11.18
CA ALA A 114 5.54 7.66 -11.96
C ALA A 114 5.25 7.73 -13.47
N ALA A 115 4.08 7.28 -13.91
CA ALA A 115 3.65 7.39 -15.30
C ALA A 115 3.48 8.85 -15.76
N ALA A 116 3.02 9.75 -14.88
CA ALA A 116 2.87 11.17 -15.17
C ALA A 116 4.23 11.89 -15.29
N VAL A 117 5.18 11.57 -14.41
CA VAL A 117 6.50 12.20 -14.35
C VAL A 117 7.46 11.65 -15.42
N LEU A 118 7.49 10.33 -15.60
CA LEU A 118 8.36 9.66 -16.58
C LEU A 118 7.77 9.68 -18.00
N GLY A 119 6.48 10.04 -18.13
CA GLY A 119 5.72 10.06 -19.37
C GLY A 119 5.40 8.65 -19.90
N SER A 120 4.40 8.54 -20.78
CA SER A 120 3.95 7.29 -21.43
C SER A 120 4.98 6.69 -22.42
N ARG A 121 6.28 6.86 -22.18
CA ARG A 121 7.32 6.38 -23.09
C ARG A 121 7.76 5.00 -22.65
N ARG A 122 7.35 4.00 -23.44
CA ARG A 122 7.62 2.55 -23.46
C ARG A 122 9.08 2.08 -23.23
N ARG A 123 9.93 2.81 -22.50
CA ARG A 123 11.35 2.49 -22.30
C ARG A 123 11.73 2.05 -20.88
N VAL A 124 10.84 2.17 -19.89
CA VAL A 124 11.23 1.90 -18.48
C VAL A 124 11.00 0.44 -18.05
N PHE A 125 10.07 -0.30 -18.66
CA PHE A 125 9.78 -1.71 -18.33
C PHE A 125 10.33 -2.73 -19.35
N ARG A 126 11.45 -2.40 -20.00
CA ARG A 126 12.31 -3.41 -20.67
C ARG A 126 13.50 -3.68 -19.75
N LEU A 127 13.26 -4.38 -18.66
CA LEU A 127 14.28 -5.07 -17.87
C LEU A 127 13.78 -6.49 -17.63
#